data_AF-A0A2E7H717-F1
#
_entry.id   AF-A0A2E7H717-F1
#
_cell.length_a   1.000
_cell.length_b   1.000
_cell.length_c   1.000
_cell.angle_alpha   90.00
_cell.angle_beta   90.00
_cell.angle_gamma   90.00
#
_symmetry.space_group_name_H-M   'P 1'
#
loop_
_entity.id
_entity.type
_entity.pdbx_description
1 polymer ?
#
loop_
_entity_poly.entity_id
_entity_poly.type
_entity_poly.pdbx_seq_one_letter_code
_entity_poly.pdbx_strand_id
1 'polypeptide(L)'
;MSVDATIRERFIVTLSELWLISILIIISSVAHGQKENQSIKAEANTHILFVFDASNSMNAFWQGKRKIEVATSLLSESLSSLYGIPGLQLGLRVYGHQTKFIEGKQDCEDTELVIPLAEGNNLLIQKALRRIQARGTTPIARSLERTAGDFPAVDARKVIVLITDGIEACDEDPCAVSRMLQEEGIIVKPFIIGIGLEEEYKDKFRCIGNFFDASNPEMFQNVLDIVIEQAMLDTSFEVDLIDGNGEASITNVATSLFDSNSEELLERFVHTLGPFGETDTIPIDPIPVYKIVVHTVPPLERDDVRFVPRRHNHVRFENAGQGTIIPQFARGERNAYGDLPISIHRHGDANPLLTMALNQHLKVIAGEYDVFFPTFPPVRLEGVKIKEGLDVPVIIPQPGYLQLDAAVAGYGTILSNDGEVVYKWDEGTRNPSGRYLLQPGNYTVVYRSRSARSMAFSLKKQISIRSGFTTHISFNG
;
A
#
# COMPACT_ATOMS: atom_id res chain seq x y z
N MET A 1 24.18 -52.98 -68.00
CA MET A 1 23.75 -53.40 -66.64
C MET A 1 24.27 -52.32 -65.69
N SER A 2 23.64 -51.14 -65.66
CA SER A 2 22.37 -50.83 -64.96
C SER A 2 22.58 -50.99 -63.45
N VAL A 3 22.96 -49.92 -62.73
CA VAL A 3 22.04 -49.01 -62.00
C VAL A 3 21.43 -49.79 -60.83
N ASP A 4 21.93 -49.66 -59.60
CA ASP A 4 21.36 -48.69 -58.65
C ASP A 4 22.29 -48.45 -57.43
N ALA A 5 23.44 -47.82 -57.63
CA ALA A 5 24.18 -47.16 -56.54
C ALA A 5 23.65 -45.73 -56.26
N THR A 6 22.66 -45.28 -57.03
CA THR A 6 22.23 -43.88 -57.14
C THR A 6 21.07 -43.49 -56.19
N ILE A 7 20.62 -44.41 -55.33
CA ILE A 7 19.45 -44.17 -54.44
C ILE A 7 19.88 -43.84 -53.00
N ARG A 8 21.07 -44.24 -52.55
CA ARG A 8 21.48 -44.06 -51.15
C ARG A 8 22.13 -42.71 -50.84
N GLU A 9 22.79 -42.07 -51.80
CA GLU A 9 23.39 -40.74 -51.61
C GLU A 9 22.39 -39.59 -51.78
N ARG A 10 21.30 -39.78 -52.54
CA ARG A 10 20.26 -38.74 -52.70
C ARG A 10 19.30 -38.62 -51.52
N PHE A 11 19.25 -39.60 -50.60
CA PHE A 11 18.39 -39.54 -49.42
C PHE A 11 19.03 -38.88 -48.19
N ILE A 12 20.37 -38.80 -48.14
CA ILE A 12 21.08 -38.19 -47.01
C ILE A 12 21.24 -36.68 -47.22
N VAL A 13 21.39 -36.23 -48.47
CA VAL A 13 21.52 -34.79 -48.79
C VAL A 13 20.21 -34.04 -48.56
N THR A 14 19.05 -34.65 -48.86
CA THR A 14 17.74 -34.00 -48.68
C THR A 14 17.34 -33.85 -47.21
N LEU A 15 17.73 -34.76 -46.31
CA LEU A 15 17.47 -34.60 -44.87
C LEU A 15 18.36 -33.54 -44.22
N SER A 16 19.61 -33.34 -44.70
CA SER A 16 20.51 -32.32 -44.13
C SER A 16 20.09 -30.89 -44.50
N GLU A 17 19.58 -30.68 -45.72
CA GLU A 17 19.07 -29.37 -46.15
C GLU A 17 17.73 -29.03 -45.49
N LEU A 18 16.86 -30.03 -45.27
CA LEU A 18 15.62 -29.86 -44.50
C LEU A 18 15.89 -29.50 -43.02
N TRP A 19 16.95 -30.03 -42.42
CA TRP A 19 17.34 -29.69 -41.04
C TRP A 19 17.91 -28.26 -40.92
N LEU A 20 18.70 -27.83 -41.92
CA LEU A 20 19.23 -26.46 -42.00
C LEU A 20 18.13 -25.43 -42.24
N ILE A 21 17.11 -25.74 -43.06
CA ILE A 21 15.97 -24.84 -43.29
C ILE A 21 15.05 -24.78 -42.05
N SER A 22 14.84 -25.89 -41.33
CA SER A 22 14.09 -25.88 -40.07
C SER A 22 14.81 -25.12 -38.95
N ILE A 23 16.14 -25.18 -38.87
CA ILE A 23 16.93 -24.36 -37.92
C ILE A 23 16.87 -22.87 -38.29
N LEU A 24 16.91 -22.53 -39.58
CA LEU A 24 16.81 -21.13 -40.03
C LEU A 24 15.42 -20.52 -39.75
N ILE A 25 14.35 -21.33 -39.81
CA ILE A 25 12.98 -20.91 -39.48
C ILE A 25 12.77 -20.80 -37.96
N ILE A 26 13.43 -21.64 -37.17
CA ILE A 26 13.38 -21.53 -35.69
C ILE A 26 14.17 -20.31 -35.22
N ILE A 27 15.31 -19.98 -35.85
CA ILE A 27 16.09 -18.78 -35.51
C ILE A 27 15.35 -17.49 -35.92
N SER A 28 14.63 -17.46 -37.04
CA SER A 28 13.83 -16.28 -37.43
C SER A 28 12.57 -16.09 -36.57
N SER A 29 12.05 -17.17 -35.97
CA SER A 29 10.93 -17.13 -35.02
C SER A 29 11.35 -16.66 -33.62
N VAL A 30 12.60 -16.92 -33.21
CA VAL A 30 13.16 -16.41 -31.94
C VAL A 30 13.56 -14.92 -32.05
N ALA A 31 13.86 -14.43 -33.27
CA ALA A 31 14.18 -13.02 -33.51
C ALA A 31 12.95 -12.07 -33.50
N HIS A 32 11.71 -12.57 -33.49
CA HIS A 32 10.49 -11.76 -33.41
C HIS A 32 9.85 -11.72 -32.00
N GLY A 33 10.53 -12.26 -30.99
CA GLY A 33 10.01 -12.38 -29.62
C GLY A 33 10.66 -11.48 -28.57
N GLN A 34 11.63 -10.64 -28.92
CA GLN A 34 12.17 -9.63 -28.02
C GLN A 34 11.58 -8.26 -28.38
N LYS A 35 10.32 -8.04 -27.97
CA LYS A 35 9.97 -6.71 -27.49
C LYS A 35 10.83 -6.52 -26.25
N GLU A 36 11.96 -5.83 -26.40
CA GLU A 36 12.52 -5.08 -25.27
C GLU A 36 11.34 -4.31 -24.68
N ASN A 37 10.90 -4.73 -23.49
CA ASN A 37 10.34 -3.78 -22.54
C ASN A 37 11.47 -2.80 -22.26
N GLN A 38 11.65 -1.82 -23.15
CA GLN A 38 12.20 -0.55 -22.76
C GLN A 38 11.35 -0.13 -21.59
N SER A 39 11.92 -0.24 -20.39
CA SER A 39 11.48 0.49 -19.23
C SER A 39 11.12 1.88 -19.73
N ILE A 40 9.85 2.23 -19.67
CA ILE A 40 9.41 3.60 -19.89
C ILE A 40 10.07 4.37 -18.74
N LYS A 41 11.29 4.87 -18.95
CA LYS A 41 11.70 6.13 -18.35
C LYS A 41 10.76 7.14 -18.99
N ALA A 42 9.56 7.27 -18.43
CA ALA A 42 8.80 8.48 -18.60
C ALA A 42 9.70 9.54 -17.99
N GLU A 43 10.42 10.28 -18.83
CA GLU A 43 10.91 11.59 -18.39
C GLU A 43 9.67 12.31 -17.85
N ALA A 44 9.64 12.55 -16.55
CA ALA A 44 8.47 13.08 -15.88
C ALA A 44 8.20 14.50 -16.40
N ASN A 45 7.33 14.61 -17.40
CA ASN A 45 6.96 15.90 -17.96
C ASN A 45 6.22 16.71 -16.90
N THR A 46 6.74 17.92 -16.64
CA THR A 46 6.20 18.83 -15.63
C THR A 46 5.85 20.15 -16.29
N HIS A 47 4.63 20.61 -16.07
CA HIS A 47 4.12 21.87 -16.59
C HIS A 47 3.83 22.82 -15.43
N ILE A 48 4.55 23.94 -15.39
CA ILE A 48 4.35 24.99 -14.39
C ILE A 48 3.75 26.22 -15.08
N LEU A 49 2.53 26.57 -14.70
CA LEU A 49 1.86 27.79 -15.13
C LEU A 49 1.88 28.82 -14.00
N PHE A 50 2.61 29.91 -14.20
CA PHE A 50 2.58 31.04 -13.29
C PHE A 50 1.32 31.88 -13.54
N VAL A 51 0.54 32.14 -12.50
CA VAL A 51 -0.62 33.03 -12.53
C VAL A 51 -0.26 34.27 -11.72
N PHE A 52 -0.03 35.38 -12.41
CA PHE A 52 0.56 36.58 -11.83
C PHE A 52 -0.45 37.71 -11.68
N ASP A 53 -0.54 38.25 -10.47
CA ASP A 53 -1.36 39.41 -10.13
C ASP A 53 -0.73 40.72 -10.59
N ALA A 54 -1.42 41.41 -11.49
CA ALA A 54 -1.12 42.77 -11.91
C ALA A 54 -2.32 43.70 -11.68
N SER A 55 -3.13 43.43 -10.66
CA SER A 55 -4.22 44.31 -10.25
C SER A 55 -3.71 45.60 -9.60
N ASN A 56 -4.59 46.57 -9.39
CA ASN A 56 -4.24 47.87 -8.85
C ASN A 56 -3.68 47.81 -7.41
N SER A 57 -4.06 46.81 -6.59
CA SER A 57 -3.52 46.63 -5.23
C SER A 57 -2.01 46.39 -5.22
N MET A 58 -1.48 45.76 -6.27
CA MET A 58 -0.04 45.50 -6.45
C MET A 58 0.81 46.78 -6.61
N ASN A 59 0.19 47.96 -6.80
CA ASN A 59 0.88 49.25 -6.77
C ASN A 59 1.21 49.72 -5.34
N ALA A 60 0.64 49.11 -4.31
CA ALA A 60 0.91 49.46 -2.92
C ALA A 60 2.38 49.23 -2.57
N PHE A 61 2.88 50.01 -1.60
CA PHE A 61 4.24 49.85 -1.10
C PHE A 61 4.30 48.80 0.01
N TRP A 62 5.30 47.94 -0.07
CA TRP A 62 5.66 46.97 0.95
C TRP A 62 7.17 46.95 1.12
N GLN A 63 7.65 47.08 2.36
CA GLN A 63 9.09 47.13 2.70
C GLN A 63 9.91 48.11 1.83
N GLY A 64 9.31 49.26 1.47
CA GLY A 64 9.99 50.32 0.71
C GLY A 64 10.00 50.15 -0.82
N LYS A 65 9.41 49.07 -1.37
CA LYS A 65 9.23 48.86 -2.82
C LYS A 65 7.76 48.64 -3.16
N ARG A 66 7.37 48.74 -4.43
CA ARG A 66 6.00 48.36 -4.83
C ARG A 66 5.86 46.83 -4.79
N LYS A 67 4.70 46.31 -4.39
CA LYS A 67 4.44 44.86 -4.35
C LYS A 67 4.69 44.20 -5.71
N ILE A 68 4.29 44.84 -6.82
CA ILE A 68 4.58 44.33 -8.18
C ILE A 68 6.07 44.23 -8.49
N GLU A 69 6.90 45.14 -7.97
CA GLU A 69 8.35 45.10 -8.15
C GLU A 69 8.96 43.92 -7.36
N VAL A 70 8.45 43.67 -6.15
CA VAL A 70 8.84 42.53 -5.32
C VAL A 70 8.44 41.22 -6.03
N ALA A 71 7.19 41.10 -6.45
CA ALA A 71 6.65 39.94 -7.19
C ALA A 71 7.47 39.63 -8.44
N THR A 72 7.75 40.66 -9.23
CA THR A 72 8.52 40.56 -10.48
C THR A 72 9.95 40.11 -10.21
N SER A 73 10.59 40.65 -9.16
CA SER A 73 11.95 40.28 -8.78
C SER A 73 12.04 38.81 -8.33
N LEU A 74 11.13 38.40 -7.44
CA LEU A 74 11.07 37.03 -6.90
C LEU A 74 10.89 35.98 -8.00
N LEU A 75 9.91 36.22 -8.88
CA LEU A 75 9.65 35.31 -9.98
C LEU A 75 10.81 35.33 -10.99
N SER A 76 11.38 36.50 -11.30
CA SER A 76 12.52 36.58 -12.23
C SER A 76 13.75 35.84 -11.73
N GLU A 77 14.07 35.96 -10.44
CA GLU A 77 15.18 35.27 -9.80
C GLU A 77 14.96 33.76 -9.84
N SER A 78 13.76 33.29 -9.48
CA SER A 78 13.43 31.87 -9.48
C SER A 78 13.45 31.28 -10.89
N LEU A 79 12.96 31.98 -11.91
CA LEU A 79 13.03 31.51 -13.30
C LEU A 79 14.46 31.25 -13.80
N SER A 80 15.47 31.87 -13.16
CA SER A 80 16.86 31.64 -13.52
C SER A 80 17.39 30.26 -13.08
N SER A 81 16.91 29.72 -11.95
CA SER A 81 17.26 28.38 -11.50
C SER A 81 16.58 27.28 -12.33
N LEU A 82 15.49 27.61 -13.03
CA LEU A 82 14.70 26.65 -13.79
C LEU A 82 15.20 26.41 -15.22
N TYR A 83 16.35 27.01 -15.57
CA TYR A 83 16.84 26.99 -16.94
C TYR A 83 17.49 25.65 -17.29
N GLY A 84 17.06 25.06 -18.42
CA GLY A 84 17.69 23.85 -18.97
C GLY A 84 17.31 22.54 -18.29
N ILE A 85 16.27 22.54 -17.45
CA ILE A 85 15.71 21.34 -16.85
C ILE A 85 14.94 20.53 -17.92
N PRO A 86 15.35 19.30 -18.27
CA PRO A 86 14.64 18.46 -19.24
C PRO A 86 13.22 18.13 -18.78
N GLY A 87 12.25 18.11 -19.72
CA GLY A 87 10.85 17.79 -19.42
C GLY A 87 10.06 18.90 -18.71
N LEU A 88 10.65 20.07 -18.44
CA LEU A 88 9.99 21.20 -17.79
C LEU A 88 9.45 22.21 -18.81
N GLN A 89 8.14 22.42 -18.82
CA GLN A 89 7.48 23.49 -19.57
C GLN A 89 6.97 24.58 -18.63
N LEU A 90 7.22 25.84 -19.01
CA LEU A 90 6.84 27.00 -18.21
C LEU A 90 5.86 27.88 -18.98
N GLY A 91 4.85 28.42 -18.32
CA GLY A 91 3.86 29.34 -18.89
C GLY A 91 3.60 30.54 -17.97
N LEU A 92 3.02 31.60 -18.51
CA LEU A 92 2.63 32.78 -17.75
C LEU A 92 1.23 33.25 -18.16
N ARG A 93 0.31 33.21 -17.20
CA ARG A 93 -0.99 33.90 -17.24
C ARG A 93 -0.94 35.10 -16.30
N VAL A 94 -1.54 36.20 -16.71
CA VAL A 94 -1.53 37.47 -15.97
C VAL A 94 -2.95 37.99 -15.91
N TYR A 95 -3.34 38.54 -14.76
CA TYR A 95 -4.64 39.18 -14.59
C TYR A 95 -4.51 40.60 -14.06
N GLY A 96 -5.50 41.44 -14.39
CA GLY A 96 -5.54 42.84 -13.96
C GLY A 96 -4.57 43.77 -14.71
N HIS A 97 -3.87 43.32 -15.76
CA HIS A 97 -2.91 44.17 -16.49
C HIS A 97 -3.50 44.91 -17.69
N GLN A 98 -4.68 44.54 -18.18
CA GLN A 98 -5.22 45.07 -19.45
C GLN A 98 -6.04 46.33 -19.21
N THR A 99 -6.96 46.29 -18.25
CA THR A 99 -7.90 47.40 -18.01
C THR A 99 -7.52 48.22 -16.80
N LYS A 100 -7.81 49.52 -16.87
CA LYS A 100 -7.52 50.44 -15.77
C LYS A 100 -8.63 50.30 -14.72
N PHE A 101 -8.23 50.15 -13.46
CA PHE A 101 -9.14 50.14 -12.33
C PHE A 101 -9.95 51.44 -12.25
N ILE A 102 -11.27 51.30 -12.23
CA ILE A 102 -12.23 52.38 -12.02
C ILE A 102 -13.19 51.91 -10.92
N GLU A 103 -13.32 52.69 -9.86
CA GLU A 103 -14.21 52.39 -8.75
C GLU A 103 -15.65 52.18 -9.25
N GLY A 104 -16.28 51.07 -8.87
CA GLY A 104 -17.61 50.67 -9.32
C GLY A 104 -17.71 50.11 -10.74
N LYS A 105 -16.58 49.94 -11.46
CA LYS A 105 -16.50 49.28 -12.78
C LYS A 105 -15.38 48.25 -12.79
N GLN A 106 -15.70 47.07 -12.28
CA GLN A 106 -14.80 45.93 -12.24
C GLN A 106 -14.80 45.20 -13.58
N ASP A 107 -13.61 44.82 -14.05
CA ASP A 107 -13.44 43.97 -15.22
C ASP A 107 -12.98 42.58 -14.75
N CYS A 108 -13.96 41.69 -14.56
CA CYS A 108 -13.72 40.34 -14.05
C CYS A 108 -13.22 39.37 -15.12
N GLU A 109 -13.14 39.80 -16.38
CA GLU A 109 -12.62 39.02 -17.49
C GLU A 109 -11.16 39.37 -17.83
N ASP A 110 -10.53 40.29 -17.09
CA ASP A 110 -9.15 40.73 -17.29
C ASP A 110 -8.13 39.65 -16.86
N THR A 111 -7.99 38.62 -17.70
CA THR A 111 -7.02 37.53 -17.55
C THR A 111 -6.55 37.01 -18.91
N GLU A 112 -5.23 36.94 -19.11
CA GLU A 112 -4.58 36.62 -20.39
C GLU A 112 -3.46 35.60 -20.21
N LEU A 113 -3.42 34.57 -21.08
CA LEU A 113 -2.25 33.72 -21.23
C LEU A 113 -1.20 34.46 -22.06
N VAL A 114 -0.32 35.19 -21.39
CA VAL A 114 0.72 36.02 -22.03
C VAL A 114 1.80 35.16 -22.67
N ILE A 115 2.19 34.06 -22.01
CA ILE A 115 3.18 33.10 -22.51
C ILE A 115 2.59 31.69 -22.40
N PRO A 116 2.26 31.02 -23.52
CA PRO A 116 1.83 29.63 -23.52
C PRO A 116 2.90 28.69 -22.98
N LEU A 117 2.50 27.54 -22.43
CA LEU A 117 3.43 26.51 -21.94
C LEU A 117 4.35 26.01 -23.06
N ALA A 118 5.66 26.13 -22.83
CA ALA A 118 6.70 25.56 -23.67
C ALA A 118 8.02 25.40 -22.88
N GLU A 119 8.91 24.55 -23.38
CA GLU A 119 10.26 24.42 -22.86
C GLU A 119 11.09 25.69 -23.11
N GLY A 120 11.96 26.04 -22.17
CA GLY A 120 12.89 27.17 -22.32
C GLY A 120 12.24 28.56 -22.23
N ASN A 121 11.00 28.66 -21.77
CA ASN A 121 10.26 29.92 -21.64
C ASN A 121 10.79 30.87 -20.56
N ASN A 122 11.78 30.47 -19.76
CA ASN A 122 12.35 31.24 -18.65
C ASN A 122 12.64 32.70 -19.03
N LEU A 123 13.38 32.89 -20.13
CA LEU A 123 13.78 34.23 -20.60
C LEU A 123 12.62 35.02 -21.20
N LEU A 124 11.62 34.35 -21.78
CA LEU A 124 10.43 34.99 -22.34
C LEU A 124 9.53 35.52 -21.22
N ILE A 125 9.31 34.70 -20.18
CA ILE A 125 8.55 35.07 -18.98
C ILE A 125 9.25 36.24 -18.26
N GLN A 126 10.58 36.18 -18.04
CA GLN A 126 11.34 37.29 -17.45
C GLN A 126 11.18 38.61 -18.23
N LYS A 127 11.18 38.55 -19.57
CA LYS A 127 10.99 39.74 -20.41
C LYS A 127 9.56 40.27 -20.33
N ALA A 128 8.56 39.38 -20.26
CA ALA A 128 7.16 39.77 -20.11
C ALA A 128 6.92 40.48 -18.77
N LEU A 129 7.42 39.91 -17.66
CA LEU A 129 7.28 40.49 -16.32
C LEU A 129 7.80 41.94 -16.21
N ARG A 130 8.93 42.25 -16.86
CA ARG A 130 9.49 43.62 -16.88
C ARG A 130 8.59 44.66 -17.58
N ARG A 131 7.62 44.23 -18.37
CA ARG A 131 6.71 45.10 -19.14
C ARG A 131 5.32 45.19 -18.52
N ILE A 132 4.96 44.26 -17.65
CA ILE A 132 3.66 44.20 -17.01
C ILE A 132 3.54 45.37 -16.00
N GLN A 133 2.37 45.98 -15.97
CA GLN A 133 2.05 47.09 -15.07
C GLN A 133 0.79 46.76 -14.29
N ALA A 134 0.80 47.08 -13.00
CA ALA A 134 -0.34 46.94 -12.12
C ALA A 134 -1.44 47.95 -12.48
N ARG A 135 -2.62 47.51 -12.92
CA ARG A 135 -3.65 48.43 -13.46
C ARG A 135 -5.07 48.18 -12.98
N GLY A 136 -5.53 46.93 -12.96
CA GLY A 136 -6.94 46.55 -13.06
C GLY A 136 -7.51 45.90 -11.81
N THR A 137 -8.54 45.08 -12.01
CA THR A 137 -9.24 44.34 -10.94
C THR A 137 -8.54 43.00 -10.65
N THR A 138 -8.91 42.32 -9.56
CA THR A 138 -8.30 41.07 -9.07
C THR A 138 -9.25 39.86 -9.31
N PRO A 139 -9.38 39.31 -10.53
CA PRO A 139 -10.23 38.15 -10.84
C PRO A 139 -9.48 36.81 -10.65
N ILE A 140 -9.31 36.35 -9.42
CA ILE A 140 -8.51 35.14 -9.09
C ILE A 140 -9.22 33.87 -9.58
N ALA A 141 -10.48 33.69 -9.21
CA ALA A 141 -11.30 32.53 -9.55
C ALA A 141 -11.39 32.35 -11.07
N ARG A 142 -11.75 33.39 -11.82
CA ARG A 142 -11.77 33.37 -13.29
C ARG A 142 -10.40 33.05 -13.90
N SER A 143 -9.32 33.58 -13.32
CA SER A 143 -7.97 33.30 -13.80
C SER A 143 -7.57 31.85 -13.57
N LEU A 144 -7.90 31.29 -12.40
CA LEU A 144 -7.68 29.88 -12.09
C LEU A 144 -8.54 28.98 -12.98
N GLU A 145 -9.81 29.31 -13.20
CA GLU A 145 -10.71 28.52 -14.05
C GLU A 145 -10.14 28.37 -15.47
N ARG A 146 -9.67 29.47 -16.06
CA ARG A 146 -9.09 29.45 -17.41
C ARG A 146 -7.78 28.67 -17.52
N THR A 147 -7.06 28.46 -16.41
CA THR A 147 -5.79 27.70 -16.44
C THR A 147 -5.98 26.23 -16.81
N ALA A 148 -7.15 25.64 -16.52
CA ALA A 148 -7.45 24.26 -16.89
C ALA A 148 -7.28 24.03 -18.40
N GLY A 149 -7.71 25.01 -19.22
CA GLY A 149 -7.58 24.98 -20.68
C GLY A 149 -6.20 25.37 -21.22
N ASP A 150 -5.32 25.92 -20.38
CA ASP A 150 -3.96 26.31 -20.80
C ASP A 150 -3.00 25.12 -20.78
N PHE A 151 -3.28 24.09 -19.98
CA PHE A 151 -2.46 22.87 -19.94
C PHE A 151 -2.71 21.99 -21.17
N PRO A 152 -1.65 21.49 -21.83
CA PRO A 152 -1.81 20.54 -22.92
C PRO A 152 -2.43 19.22 -22.42
N ALA A 153 -3.13 18.52 -23.30
CA ALA A 153 -3.81 17.25 -23.01
C ALA A 153 -2.86 16.03 -22.89
N VAL A 154 -1.56 16.26 -22.71
CA VAL A 154 -0.57 15.20 -22.51
C VAL A 154 -0.48 14.83 -21.03
N ASP A 155 -0.10 13.58 -20.78
CA ASP A 155 0.14 13.10 -19.43
C ASP A 155 1.41 13.77 -18.87
N ALA A 156 1.21 14.67 -17.91
CA ALA A 156 2.22 15.51 -17.30
C ALA A 156 1.72 16.01 -15.96
N ARG A 157 2.62 16.22 -15.00
CA ARG A 157 2.26 16.88 -13.74
C ARG A 157 1.97 18.35 -14.01
N LYS A 158 0.79 18.82 -13.62
CA LYS A 158 0.31 20.19 -13.86
C LYS A 158 0.33 20.97 -12.56
N VAL A 159 1.11 22.05 -12.52
CA VAL A 159 1.22 22.91 -11.33
C VAL A 159 0.92 24.36 -11.69
N ILE A 160 0.09 24.99 -10.88
CA ILE A 160 -0.21 26.41 -10.92
C ILE A 160 0.50 27.09 -9.75
N VAL A 161 1.31 28.09 -10.05
CA VAL A 161 1.92 28.96 -9.04
C VAL A 161 1.20 30.30 -9.09
N LEU A 162 0.28 30.51 -8.15
CA LEU A 162 -0.50 31.74 -8.04
C LEU A 162 0.30 32.75 -7.22
N ILE A 163 0.55 33.94 -7.77
CA ILE A 163 1.26 35.03 -7.09
C ILE A 163 0.30 36.21 -6.99
N THR A 164 -0.14 36.54 -5.78
CA THR A 164 -1.17 37.56 -5.53
C THR A 164 -0.91 38.35 -4.25
N ASP A 165 -1.46 39.57 -4.15
CA ASP A 165 -1.42 40.35 -2.91
C ASP A 165 -2.77 40.52 -2.23
N GLY A 166 -3.82 39.86 -2.73
CA GLY A 166 -5.18 40.28 -2.43
C GLY A 166 -6.20 39.16 -2.44
N ILE A 167 -7.34 39.49 -1.82
CA ILE A 167 -8.57 38.71 -1.90
C ILE A 167 -9.19 38.97 -3.26
N GLU A 168 -9.87 37.95 -3.77
CA GLU A 168 -10.78 38.05 -4.90
C GLU A 168 -11.65 39.33 -4.85
N ALA A 169 -11.69 40.06 -5.96
CA ALA A 169 -12.47 41.28 -6.09
C ALA A 169 -13.75 41.11 -6.94
N CYS A 170 -13.91 39.95 -7.60
CA CYS A 170 -15.09 39.59 -8.36
C CYS A 170 -15.93 38.58 -7.57
N ASP A 171 -17.26 38.61 -7.63
CA ASP A 171 -18.17 37.80 -6.77
C ASP A 171 -18.13 36.27 -7.04
N GLU A 172 -16.97 35.72 -7.40
CA GLU A 172 -16.69 34.31 -7.62
C GLU A 172 -15.98 33.68 -6.41
N ASP A 173 -15.92 32.35 -6.35
CA ASP A 173 -15.30 31.61 -5.25
C ASP A 173 -14.01 30.89 -5.70
N PRO A 174 -12.82 31.44 -5.39
CA PRO A 174 -11.53 30.80 -5.69
C PRO A 174 -11.36 29.42 -5.05
N CYS A 175 -12.00 29.16 -3.91
CA CYS A 175 -11.93 27.87 -3.23
C CYS A 175 -12.63 26.78 -4.05
N ALA A 176 -13.80 27.12 -4.62
CA ALA A 176 -14.56 26.19 -5.45
C ALA A 176 -13.77 25.83 -6.73
N VAL A 177 -13.15 26.82 -7.37
CA VAL A 177 -12.32 26.61 -8.56
C VAL A 177 -11.06 25.81 -8.24
N SER A 178 -10.38 26.09 -7.12
CA SER A 178 -9.20 25.29 -6.72
C SER A 178 -9.54 23.82 -6.51
N ARG A 179 -10.72 23.52 -5.91
CA ARG A 179 -11.17 22.14 -5.73
C ARG A 179 -11.41 21.43 -7.06
N MET A 180 -12.06 22.10 -8.01
CA MET A 180 -12.25 21.59 -9.37
C MET A 180 -10.91 21.27 -10.04
N LEU A 181 -9.93 22.18 -9.95
CA LEU A 181 -8.58 21.96 -10.51
C LEU A 181 -7.87 20.76 -9.85
N GLN A 182 -8.00 20.59 -8.54
CA GLN A 182 -7.44 19.45 -7.81
C GLN A 182 -8.08 18.12 -8.23
N GLU A 183 -9.40 18.10 -8.47
CA GLU A 183 -10.12 16.93 -9.02
C GLU A 183 -9.62 16.55 -10.43
N GLU A 184 -9.13 17.52 -11.21
CA GLU A 184 -8.49 17.31 -12.51
C GLU A 184 -6.98 16.97 -12.41
N GLY A 185 -6.44 16.80 -11.21
CA GLY A 185 -5.02 16.50 -10.97
C GLY A 185 -4.09 17.71 -11.14
N ILE A 186 -4.63 18.93 -11.12
CA ILE A 186 -3.87 20.18 -11.23
C ILE A 186 -3.60 20.74 -9.82
N ILE A 187 -2.33 20.91 -9.48
CA ILE A 187 -1.89 21.34 -8.15
C ILE A 187 -1.80 22.86 -8.11
N VAL A 188 -2.50 23.52 -7.18
CA VAL A 188 -2.43 24.97 -6.99
C VAL A 188 -1.57 25.34 -5.78
N LYS A 189 -0.59 26.23 -5.99
CA LYS A 189 0.33 26.74 -4.95
C LYS A 189 0.22 28.27 -4.84
N PRO A 190 -0.51 28.78 -3.84
CA PRO A 190 -0.65 30.23 -3.64
C PRO A 190 0.58 30.86 -2.92
N PHE A 191 1.08 31.96 -3.48
CA PHE A 191 2.10 32.83 -2.93
C PHE A 191 1.52 34.22 -2.72
N ILE A 192 1.56 34.67 -1.48
CA ILE A 192 0.89 35.89 -1.05
C ILE A 192 1.92 36.97 -0.74
N ILE A 193 1.77 38.16 -1.33
CA ILE A 193 2.69 39.29 -1.17
C ILE A 193 2.06 40.40 -0.32
N GLY A 194 2.69 40.74 0.80
CA GLY A 194 2.38 41.96 1.52
C GLY A 194 0.98 42.03 2.14
N ILE A 195 0.33 40.87 2.32
CA ILE A 195 -0.75 40.73 3.30
C ILE A 195 -0.04 40.40 4.62
N GLY A 196 -0.11 41.30 5.59
CA GLY A 196 0.41 41.03 6.93
C GLY A 196 -0.19 39.73 7.48
N LEU A 197 0.53 39.06 8.39
CA LEU A 197 0.16 37.78 9.02
C LEU A 197 -1.11 37.84 9.90
N GLU A 198 -2.10 38.68 9.56
CA GLU A 198 -3.40 38.72 10.22
C GLU A 198 -4.19 37.44 9.88
N GLU A 199 -4.61 36.72 10.92
CA GLU A 199 -5.27 35.41 10.82
C GLU A 199 -6.51 35.42 9.91
N GLU A 200 -7.24 36.54 9.85
CA GLU A 200 -8.45 36.67 9.05
C GLU A 200 -8.22 36.51 7.53
N TYR A 201 -7.04 36.89 7.05
CA TYR A 201 -6.68 36.72 5.64
C TYR A 201 -6.17 35.31 5.34
N LYS A 202 -5.47 34.69 6.29
CA LYS A 202 -4.90 33.34 6.13
C LYS A 202 -6.00 32.31 5.85
N ASP A 203 -7.09 32.35 6.61
CA ASP A 203 -8.18 31.38 6.49
C ASP A 203 -8.87 31.42 5.12
N LYS A 204 -8.89 32.58 4.44
CA LYS A 204 -9.49 32.74 3.10
C LYS A 204 -8.69 32.06 1.99
N PHE A 205 -7.39 31.84 2.18
CA PHE A 205 -6.54 31.18 1.17
C PHE A 205 -6.25 29.71 1.44
N ARG A 206 -6.49 29.22 2.66
CA ARG A 206 -6.26 27.81 3.02
C ARG A 206 -7.04 26.83 2.14
N CYS A 207 -8.20 27.24 1.66
CA CYS A 207 -9.01 26.42 0.75
C CYS A 207 -8.39 26.26 -0.65
N ILE A 208 -7.54 27.21 -1.08
CA ILE A 208 -6.87 27.17 -2.38
C ILE A 208 -5.66 26.24 -2.30
N GLY A 209 -4.97 26.24 -1.17
CA GLY A 209 -3.83 25.37 -0.86
C GLY A 209 -3.01 25.90 0.31
N ASN A 210 -1.90 25.23 0.63
CA ASN A 210 -0.90 25.78 1.53
C ASN A 210 -0.33 27.05 0.91
N PHE A 211 -0.51 28.19 1.56
CA PHE A 211 0.00 29.48 1.09
C PHE A 211 1.34 29.83 1.70
N PHE A 212 2.13 30.60 0.97
CA PHE A 212 3.47 31.01 1.38
C PHE A 212 3.57 32.53 1.40
N ASP A 213 4.18 33.07 2.45
CA ASP A 213 4.48 34.49 2.52
C ASP A 213 5.71 34.80 1.66
N ALA A 214 5.47 35.55 0.58
CA ALA A 214 6.50 35.97 -0.35
C ALA A 214 7.35 37.14 0.17
N SER A 215 7.23 37.52 1.45
CA SER A 215 8.12 38.49 2.10
C SER A 215 9.56 37.98 2.28
N ASN A 216 9.81 36.68 2.13
CA ASN A 216 11.15 36.07 2.13
C ASN A 216 11.49 35.44 0.76
N PRO A 217 12.43 36.02 -0.01
CA PRO A 217 12.91 35.44 -1.27
C PRO A 217 13.43 34.01 -1.17
N GLU A 218 14.09 33.66 -0.06
CA GLU A 218 14.58 32.29 0.19
C GLU A 218 13.41 31.31 0.33
N MET A 219 12.31 31.73 0.97
CA MET A 219 11.11 30.89 1.11
C MET A 219 10.44 30.67 -0.25
N PHE A 220 10.38 31.70 -1.09
CA PHE A 220 9.84 31.59 -2.45
C PHE A 220 10.64 30.60 -3.30
N GLN A 221 11.98 30.70 -3.26
CA GLN A 221 12.88 29.78 -3.94
C GLN A 221 12.75 28.35 -3.40
N ASN A 222 12.80 28.17 -2.07
CA ASN A 222 12.68 26.85 -1.45
C ASN A 222 11.38 26.14 -1.82
N VAL A 223 10.26 26.87 -1.90
CA VAL A 223 8.97 26.28 -2.25
C VAL A 223 8.89 25.95 -3.74
N LEU A 224 9.42 26.79 -4.62
CA LEU A 224 9.51 26.44 -6.04
C LEU A 224 10.42 25.23 -6.24
N ASP A 225 11.58 25.20 -5.59
CA ASP A 225 12.47 24.05 -5.58
C ASP A 225 11.72 22.81 -5.09
N ILE A 226 10.97 22.87 -3.98
CA ILE A 226 10.12 21.77 -3.52
C ILE A 226 9.10 21.36 -4.58
N VAL A 227 8.42 22.31 -5.22
CA VAL A 227 7.40 22.03 -6.26
C VAL A 227 8.03 21.32 -7.46
N ILE A 228 9.24 21.71 -7.84
CA ILE A 228 10.00 21.12 -8.94
C ILE A 228 10.59 19.77 -8.53
N GLU A 229 11.11 19.65 -7.30
CA GLU A 229 11.61 18.41 -6.71
C GLU A 229 10.50 17.36 -6.60
N GLN A 230 9.31 17.76 -6.12
CA GLN A 230 8.10 16.93 -6.10
C GLN A 230 7.67 16.51 -7.51
N ALA A 231 8.04 17.27 -8.53
CA ALA A 231 7.70 17.00 -9.91
C ALA A 231 8.76 16.14 -10.63
N MET A 232 10.00 16.10 -10.13
CA MET A 232 11.10 15.32 -10.71
C MET A 232 11.15 13.86 -10.22
N LEU A 233 10.39 13.47 -9.18
CA LEU A 233 10.38 12.11 -8.58
C LEU A 233 11.77 11.56 -8.17
N ASP A 234 12.74 12.42 -7.85
CA ASP A 234 14.09 11.98 -7.44
C ASP A 234 14.14 11.43 -6.00
N THR A 235 13.08 11.64 -5.21
CA THR A 235 12.97 11.03 -3.89
C THR A 235 12.35 9.65 -4.03
N SER A 236 13.07 8.65 -3.54
CA SER A 236 12.60 7.28 -3.51
C SER A 236 12.92 6.65 -2.18
N PHE A 237 12.29 5.51 -1.92
CA PHE A 237 12.63 4.68 -0.79
C PHE A 237 12.60 3.20 -1.15
N GLU A 238 13.26 2.42 -0.32
CA GLU A 238 13.09 0.98 -0.24
C GLU A 238 12.83 0.56 1.20
N VAL A 239 12.30 -0.65 1.36
CA VAL A 239 11.96 -1.23 2.66
C VAL A 239 12.95 -2.35 2.93
N ASP A 240 13.89 -2.15 3.86
CA ASP A 240 14.85 -3.18 4.23
C ASP A 240 14.23 -4.08 5.30
N LEU A 241 13.93 -5.34 4.98
CA LEU A 241 13.48 -6.33 5.96
C LEU A 241 14.67 -7.13 6.51
N ILE A 242 15.12 -6.77 7.70
CA ILE A 242 16.36 -7.26 8.30
C ILE A 242 16.12 -8.58 9.05
N ASP A 243 16.91 -9.58 8.71
CA ASP A 243 16.88 -10.90 9.32
C ASP A 243 17.64 -10.97 10.67
N GLY A 244 17.66 -12.13 11.31
CA GLY A 244 18.32 -12.33 12.59
C GLY A 244 19.85 -12.25 12.54
N ASN A 245 20.45 -12.26 11.35
CA ASN A 245 21.89 -12.06 11.13
C ASN A 245 22.24 -10.60 10.83
N GLY A 246 21.25 -9.72 10.67
CA GLY A 246 21.44 -8.31 10.31
C GLY A 246 21.46 -8.05 8.81
N GLU A 247 21.06 -9.01 7.98
CA GLU A 247 21.05 -8.89 6.52
C GLU A 247 19.62 -8.59 6.00
N ALA A 248 19.51 -7.76 4.95
CA ALA A 248 18.23 -7.45 4.30
C ALA A 248 17.80 -8.59 3.35
N SER A 249 17.51 -9.76 3.91
CA SER A 249 17.27 -11.00 3.15
C SER A 249 15.80 -11.43 3.09
N ILE A 250 14.94 -10.81 3.90
CA ILE A 250 13.53 -11.19 4.00
C ILE A 250 12.74 -10.55 2.86
N THR A 251 11.81 -11.32 2.28
CA THR A 251 11.05 -10.87 1.12
C THR A 251 9.72 -11.61 0.95
N ASN A 252 8.94 -11.23 -0.07
CA ASN A 252 7.61 -11.73 -0.38
C ASN A 252 6.59 -11.46 0.74
N VAL A 253 6.70 -10.30 1.38
CA VAL A 253 5.78 -9.87 2.44
C VAL A 253 4.97 -8.67 1.95
N ALA A 254 3.65 -8.75 2.05
CA ALA A 254 2.79 -7.61 1.74
C ALA A 254 3.12 -6.43 2.66
N THR A 255 3.18 -5.23 2.10
CA THR A 255 3.52 -4.00 2.81
C THR A 255 2.52 -2.91 2.40
N SER A 256 2.03 -2.15 3.38
CA SER A 256 1.15 -1.00 3.18
C SER A 256 1.86 0.29 3.56
N LEU A 257 1.64 1.33 2.77
CA LEU A 257 2.05 2.71 3.04
C LEU A 257 0.81 3.58 3.31
N PHE A 258 0.83 4.34 4.39
CA PHE A 258 -0.25 5.24 4.78
C PHE A 258 0.27 6.66 4.99
N ASP A 259 -0.57 7.66 4.69
CA ASP A 259 -0.37 9.02 5.20
C ASP A 259 -0.72 9.06 6.70
N SER A 260 0.17 9.59 7.54
CA SER A 260 -0.03 9.58 9.00
C SER A 260 -1.03 10.64 9.48
N ASN A 261 -1.31 11.68 8.67
CA ASN A 261 -2.25 12.73 9.05
C ASN A 261 -3.69 12.38 8.65
N SER A 262 -3.88 11.83 7.45
CA SER A 262 -5.22 11.46 6.95
C SER A 262 -5.60 10.00 7.23
N GLU A 263 -4.64 9.16 7.64
CA GLU A 263 -4.77 7.70 7.75
C GLU A 263 -5.13 7.02 6.41
N GLU A 264 -4.97 7.73 5.29
CA GLU A 264 -5.28 7.21 3.97
C GLU A 264 -4.27 6.15 3.54
N LEU A 265 -4.77 5.03 3.01
CA LEU A 265 -3.94 4.02 2.35
C LEU A 265 -3.48 4.56 1.00
N LEU A 266 -2.19 4.86 0.89
CA LEU A 266 -1.60 5.42 -0.32
C LEU A 266 -1.20 4.32 -1.31
N GLU A 267 -0.55 3.26 -0.81
CA GLU A 267 0.01 2.21 -1.64
C GLU A 267 0.00 0.87 -0.91
N ARG A 268 -0.07 -0.23 -1.68
CA ARG A 268 0.10 -1.58 -1.15
C ARG A 268 0.80 -2.48 -2.17
N PHE A 269 1.91 -3.05 -1.75
CA PHE A 269 2.77 -3.86 -2.60
C PHE A 269 3.24 -5.11 -1.87
N VAL A 270 3.80 -6.06 -2.61
CA VAL A 270 4.52 -7.20 -2.04
C VAL A 270 5.99 -6.87 -2.13
N HIS A 271 6.66 -6.77 -0.98
CA HIS A 271 8.10 -6.58 -0.91
C HIS A 271 8.79 -7.68 -1.71
N THR A 272 9.66 -7.30 -2.64
CA THR A 272 10.35 -8.20 -3.56
C THR A 272 11.85 -7.90 -3.53
N LEU A 273 12.67 -8.96 -3.58
CA LEU A 273 14.11 -8.86 -3.77
C LEU A 273 14.44 -9.28 -5.20
N GLY A 274 15.29 -8.50 -5.85
CA GLY A 274 15.85 -8.79 -7.16
C GLY A 274 16.86 -9.94 -7.13
N PRO A 275 17.35 -10.37 -8.31
CA PRO A 275 18.26 -11.51 -8.44
C PRO A 275 19.58 -11.36 -7.69
N PHE A 276 20.01 -10.14 -7.36
CA PHE A 276 21.25 -9.86 -6.64
C PHE A 276 21.01 -9.40 -5.19
N GLY A 277 19.78 -9.52 -4.68
CA GLY A 277 19.40 -9.13 -3.32
C GLY A 277 19.10 -7.65 -3.14
N GLU A 278 18.94 -6.90 -4.23
CA GLU A 278 18.47 -5.52 -4.23
C GLU A 278 16.95 -5.44 -4.02
N THR A 279 16.49 -4.48 -3.24
CA THR A 279 15.06 -4.21 -3.04
C THR A 279 14.50 -3.29 -4.12
N ASP A 280 13.20 -3.42 -4.39
CA ASP A 280 12.52 -2.52 -5.31
C ASP A 280 12.48 -1.08 -4.76
N THR A 281 12.81 -0.13 -5.64
CA THR A 281 12.80 1.30 -5.33
C THR A 281 11.44 1.91 -5.66
N ILE A 282 10.82 2.58 -4.69
CA ILE A 282 9.49 3.19 -4.82
C ILE A 282 9.63 4.72 -4.77
N PRO A 283 9.15 5.46 -5.78
CA PRO A 283 9.15 6.92 -5.74
C PRO A 283 8.17 7.44 -4.68
N ILE A 284 8.50 8.54 -3.99
CA ILE A 284 7.68 9.06 -2.89
C ILE A 284 7.77 10.59 -2.77
N ASP A 285 6.68 11.22 -2.31
CA ASP A 285 6.68 12.63 -1.92
C ASP A 285 7.35 12.77 -0.54
N PRO A 286 8.41 13.58 -0.37
CA PRO A 286 9.07 13.71 0.92
C PRO A 286 8.33 14.60 1.95
N ILE A 287 7.28 15.33 1.55
CA ILE A 287 6.60 16.29 2.45
C ILE A 287 5.77 15.60 3.54
N PRO A 288 4.90 14.63 3.23
CA PRO A 288 4.05 14.01 4.23
C PRO A 288 4.84 13.17 5.23
N VAL A 289 4.18 12.82 6.34
CA VAL A 289 4.69 11.86 7.32
C VAL A 289 3.97 10.54 7.10
N TYR A 290 4.70 9.44 7.10
CA TYR A 290 4.16 8.14 6.68
C TYR A 290 4.15 7.12 7.81
N LYS A 291 3.17 6.21 7.73
CA LYS A 291 3.17 4.94 8.47
C LYS A 291 3.38 3.81 7.47
N ILE A 292 4.31 2.91 7.78
CA ILE A 292 4.57 1.72 6.97
C ILE A 292 4.28 0.48 7.81
N VAL A 293 3.46 -0.41 7.26
CA VAL A 293 3.08 -1.68 7.90
C VAL A 293 3.51 -2.82 7.01
N VAL A 294 4.43 -3.64 7.52
CA VAL A 294 4.86 -4.89 6.91
C VAL A 294 4.01 -6.00 7.50
N HIS A 295 3.20 -6.67 6.66
CA HIS A 295 2.21 -7.68 7.07
C HIS A 295 2.84 -9.06 7.30
N THR A 296 3.92 -9.08 8.08
CA THR A 296 4.40 -10.30 8.74
C THR A 296 3.36 -10.80 9.75
N VAL A 297 3.54 -12.00 10.29
CA VAL A 297 2.72 -12.51 11.39
C VAL A 297 3.61 -12.68 12.62
N PRO A 298 3.48 -11.84 13.67
CA PRO A 298 2.67 -10.61 13.76
C PRO A 298 3.21 -9.47 12.85
N PRO A 299 2.41 -8.42 12.56
CA PRO A 299 2.85 -7.31 11.71
C PRO A 299 3.96 -6.49 12.36
N LEU A 300 4.86 -5.95 11.54
CA LEU A 300 5.85 -4.95 11.93
C LEU A 300 5.41 -3.58 11.43
N GLU A 301 5.47 -2.58 12.30
CA GLU A 301 5.00 -1.23 12.00
C GLU A 301 6.08 -0.21 12.30
N ARG A 302 6.16 0.82 11.46
CA ARG A 302 6.87 2.05 11.77
C ARG A 302 5.97 3.23 11.47
N ASP A 303 5.69 3.99 12.52
CA ASP A 303 5.02 5.27 12.45
C ASP A 303 6.06 6.40 12.29
N ASP A 304 5.59 7.61 11.98
CA ASP A 304 6.40 8.83 11.89
C ASP A 304 7.58 8.76 10.90
N VAL A 305 7.44 7.99 9.82
CA VAL A 305 8.46 7.87 8.77
C VAL A 305 8.53 9.15 7.95
N ARG A 306 9.71 9.77 7.91
CA ARG A 306 10.00 10.99 7.14
C ARG A 306 11.10 10.70 6.13
N PHE A 307 10.88 11.11 4.88
CA PHE A 307 11.86 10.92 3.82
C PHE A 307 12.70 12.19 3.64
N VAL A 308 13.99 11.99 3.38
CA VAL A 308 14.89 13.09 3.01
C VAL A 308 14.71 13.37 1.51
N PRO A 309 14.37 14.60 1.11
CA PRO A 309 14.22 14.96 -0.30
C PRO A 309 15.47 14.68 -1.15
N ARG A 310 15.27 14.33 -2.42
CA ARG A 310 16.32 14.04 -3.43
C ARG A 310 17.33 12.97 -3.03
N ARG A 311 16.90 12.04 -2.18
CA ARG A 311 17.72 10.89 -1.78
C ARG A 311 16.93 9.61 -1.97
N HIS A 312 17.67 8.54 -2.20
CA HIS A 312 17.19 7.21 -1.95
C HIS A 312 17.22 6.96 -0.44
N ASN A 313 16.06 6.65 0.13
CA ASN A 313 15.85 6.47 1.56
C ASN A 313 15.70 4.98 1.87
N HIS A 314 16.23 4.51 2.99
CA HIS A 314 16.06 3.15 3.45
C HIS A 314 15.17 3.12 4.69
N VAL A 315 14.06 2.39 4.62
CA VAL A 315 13.21 2.16 5.79
C VAL A 315 13.47 0.76 6.33
N ARG A 316 14.23 0.68 7.42
CA ARG A 316 14.63 -0.58 8.03
C ARG A 316 13.61 -1.13 9.01
N PHE A 317 13.28 -2.41 8.87
CA PHE A 317 12.50 -3.19 9.83
C PHE A 317 13.37 -4.30 10.41
N GLU A 318 13.76 -4.11 11.68
CA GLU A 318 14.55 -5.08 12.42
C GLU A 318 13.71 -6.28 12.86
N ASN A 319 14.36 -7.44 13.02
CA ASN A 319 13.73 -8.68 13.47
C ASN A 319 12.60 -9.19 12.53
N ALA A 320 12.79 -9.00 11.22
CA ALA A 320 11.88 -9.51 10.20
C ALA A 320 12.08 -11.01 9.92
N GLY A 321 13.10 -11.65 10.51
CA GLY A 321 13.40 -13.07 10.36
C GLY A 321 12.19 -13.98 10.62
N GLN A 322 11.85 -14.84 9.65
CA GLN A 322 10.67 -15.71 9.72
C GLN A 322 11.02 -17.20 9.75
N GLY A 323 10.25 -17.98 10.51
CA GLY A 323 10.19 -19.44 10.42
C GLY A 323 8.78 -19.91 10.02
N THR A 324 8.63 -21.20 9.75
CA THR A 324 7.35 -21.77 9.31
C THR A 324 6.73 -22.64 10.40
N ILE A 325 5.47 -22.39 10.77
CA ILE A 325 4.66 -23.30 11.57
C ILE A 325 3.90 -24.26 10.65
N ILE A 326 3.97 -25.56 10.95
CA ILE A 326 3.25 -26.60 10.21
C ILE A 326 2.48 -27.48 11.21
N PRO A 327 1.22 -27.16 11.51
CA PRO A 327 0.41 -27.98 12.41
C PRO A 327 0.04 -29.31 11.73
N GLN A 328 0.32 -30.44 12.36
CA GLN A 328 0.09 -31.74 11.75
C GLN A 328 -0.19 -32.84 12.77
N PHE A 329 -0.69 -33.98 12.27
CA PHE A 329 -0.78 -35.21 13.04
C PHE A 329 0.50 -36.05 12.92
N ALA A 330 0.79 -36.86 13.94
CA ALA A 330 2.01 -37.68 13.97
C ALA A 330 2.17 -38.70 12.81
N ARG A 331 1.09 -39.16 12.13
CA ARG A 331 1.17 -40.18 11.04
C ARG A 331 0.01 -40.11 10.01
N GLY A 332 0.19 -39.51 8.84
CA GLY A 332 -0.62 -39.80 7.64
C GLY A 332 -1.96 -39.04 7.46
N GLU A 333 -2.36 -38.94 6.19
CA GLU A 333 -3.04 -37.81 5.53
C GLU A 333 -4.52 -37.55 5.83
N ARG A 334 -5.23 -38.45 6.53
CA ARG A 334 -6.69 -38.32 6.71
C ARG A 334 -7.03 -37.61 8.01
N ASN A 335 -7.45 -36.35 7.89
CA ASN A 335 -8.04 -35.60 8.99
C ASN A 335 -9.44 -36.14 9.32
N ALA A 336 -9.58 -36.82 10.46
CA ALA A 336 -10.85 -37.34 10.94
C ALA A 336 -11.82 -36.25 11.44
N TYR A 337 -11.30 -35.05 11.75
CA TYR A 337 -12.10 -33.91 12.22
C TYR A 337 -12.75 -33.11 11.07
N GLY A 338 -12.39 -33.36 9.80
CA GLY A 338 -12.84 -32.56 8.67
C GLY A 338 -12.10 -31.22 8.59
N ASP A 339 -12.82 -30.10 8.68
CA ASP A 339 -12.21 -28.78 8.77
C ASP A 339 -11.77 -28.51 10.21
N LEU A 340 -10.46 -28.43 10.44
CA LEU A 340 -9.87 -28.17 11.75
C LEU A 340 -9.18 -26.78 11.72
N PRO A 341 -9.87 -25.71 12.13
CA PRO A 341 -9.32 -24.35 12.13
C PRO A 341 -8.36 -24.19 13.32
N ILE A 342 -7.07 -24.35 13.06
CA ILE A 342 -6.02 -24.26 14.07
C ILE A 342 -5.67 -22.80 14.28
N SER A 343 -5.65 -22.35 15.53
CA SER A 343 -5.35 -20.95 15.85
C SER A 343 -3.96 -20.82 16.45
N ILE A 344 -3.22 -19.83 15.95
CA ILE A 344 -1.87 -19.48 16.38
C ILE A 344 -1.94 -18.23 17.25
N HIS A 345 -1.32 -18.26 18.41
CA HIS A 345 -1.27 -17.16 19.38
C HIS A 345 0.19 -16.81 19.66
N ARG A 346 0.50 -15.55 19.99
CA ARG A 346 1.78 -15.29 20.65
C ARG A 346 1.79 -16.03 21.98
N HIS A 347 2.95 -16.48 22.44
CA HIS A 347 3.04 -17.18 23.70
C HIS A 347 2.48 -16.33 24.86
N GLY A 348 1.50 -16.89 25.58
CA GLY A 348 0.82 -16.23 26.69
C GLY A 348 -0.34 -15.29 26.29
N ASP A 349 -0.55 -15.03 25.00
CA ASP A 349 -1.68 -14.23 24.54
C ASP A 349 -2.96 -15.08 24.43
N ALA A 350 -4.09 -14.49 24.81
CA ALA A 350 -5.40 -15.15 24.72
C ALA A 350 -6.04 -15.05 23.32
N ASN A 351 -5.69 -14.00 22.57
CA ASN A 351 -6.27 -13.71 21.27
C ASN A 351 -5.43 -14.34 20.15
N PRO A 352 -6.06 -15.01 19.17
CA PRO A 352 -5.34 -15.60 18.06
C PRO A 352 -4.78 -14.51 17.14
N LEU A 353 -3.54 -14.68 16.69
CA LEU A 353 -2.94 -13.90 15.61
C LEU A 353 -3.56 -14.27 14.26
N LEU A 354 -3.72 -15.58 14.02
CA LEU A 354 -4.22 -16.12 12.77
C LEU A 354 -4.85 -17.49 12.98
N THR A 355 -5.77 -17.87 12.10
CA THR A 355 -6.31 -19.23 12.00
C THR A 355 -5.89 -19.83 10.66
N MET A 356 -5.49 -21.11 10.68
CA MET A 356 -4.99 -21.83 9.52
C MET A 356 -5.52 -23.27 9.49
N ALA A 357 -5.45 -23.91 8.32
CA ALA A 357 -5.82 -25.31 8.19
C ALA A 357 -4.68 -26.23 8.68
N LEU A 358 -5.05 -27.47 9.00
CA LEU A 358 -4.08 -28.54 9.24
C LEU A 358 -3.19 -28.77 8.00
N ASN A 359 -1.90 -29.03 8.22
CA ASN A 359 -0.85 -29.20 7.20
C ASN A 359 -0.58 -27.97 6.32
N GLN A 360 -1.22 -26.82 6.60
CA GLN A 360 -0.86 -25.57 5.95
C GLN A 360 0.50 -25.10 6.49
N HIS A 361 1.30 -24.47 5.63
CA HIS A 361 2.53 -23.80 6.01
C HIS A 361 2.23 -22.33 6.28
N LEU A 362 2.54 -21.85 7.47
CA LEU A 362 2.39 -20.44 7.83
C LEU A 362 3.75 -19.87 8.26
N LYS A 363 4.21 -18.84 7.54
CA LYS A 363 5.37 -18.06 7.97
C LYS A 363 4.99 -17.11 9.09
N VAL A 364 5.79 -17.10 10.15
CA VAL A 364 5.66 -16.19 11.29
C VAL A 364 7.04 -15.66 11.68
N ILE A 365 7.10 -14.50 12.33
CA ILE A 365 8.37 -13.97 12.88
C ILE A 365 8.95 -14.97 13.88
N ALA A 366 10.27 -15.14 13.91
CA ALA A 366 10.95 -15.98 14.89
C ALA A 366 10.57 -15.56 16.33
N GLY A 367 10.25 -16.53 17.18
CA GLY A 367 9.69 -16.26 18.51
C GLY A 367 9.02 -17.49 19.13
N GLU A 368 8.27 -17.27 20.21
CA GLU A 368 7.53 -18.30 20.92
C GLU A 368 6.02 -18.14 20.69
N TYR A 369 5.34 -19.24 20.38
CA TYR A 369 3.92 -19.26 20.02
C TYR A 369 3.17 -20.36 20.73
N ASP A 370 1.88 -20.15 20.98
CA ASP A 370 0.96 -21.19 21.42
C ASP A 370 0.09 -21.62 20.24
N VAL A 371 -0.02 -22.94 20.04
CA VAL A 371 -0.80 -23.52 18.94
C VAL A 371 -1.98 -24.28 19.51
N PHE A 372 -3.18 -23.82 19.17
CA PHE A 372 -4.43 -24.39 19.66
C PHE A 372 -5.14 -25.20 18.58
N PHE A 373 -5.37 -26.47 18.87
CA PHE A 373 -6.11 -27.42 18.07
C PHE A 373 -7.52 -27.59 18.70
N PRO A 374 -8.60 -27.23 17.99
CA PRO A 374 -9.98 -27.41 18.46
C PRO A 374 -10.45 -28.86 18.35
N THR A 375 -9.67 -29.78 18.94
CA THR A 375 -9.95 -31.22 19.01
C THR A 375 -10.89 -31.54 20.18
N PHE A 376 -11.17 -32.83 20.41
CA PHE A 376 -11.95 -33.30 21.55
C PHE A 376 -11.10 -34.24 22.43
N PRO A 377 -10.71 -33.86 23.65
CA PRO A 377 -10.73 -32.49 24.18
C PRO A 377 -9.82 -31.55 23.37
N PRO A 378 -9.97 -30.22 23.52
CA PRO A 378 -9.09 -29.25 22.88
C PRO A 378 -7.65 -29.43 23.34
N VAL A 379 -6.70 -29.26 22.43
CA VAL A 379 -5.26 -29.39 22.73
C VAL A 379 -4.58 -28.06 22.48
N ARG A 380 -3.86 -27.56 23.48
CA ARG A 380 -2.97 -26.39 23.37
C ARG A 380 -1.53 -26.85 23.57
N LEU A 381 -0.66 -26.48 22.63
CA LEU A 381 0.77 -26.64 22.78
C LEU A 381 1.36 -25.26 23.03
N GLU A 382 1.95 -25.06 24.21
CA GLU A 382 2.49 -23.77 24.64
C GLU A 382 4.00 -23.67 24.39
N GLY A 383 4.47 -22.46 24.13
CA GLY A 383 5.91 -22.15 24.04
C GLY A 383 6.61 -22.85 22.87
N VAL A 384 5.91 -23.03 21.75
CA VAL A 384 6.48 -23.56 20.51
C VAL A 384 7.50 -22.57 19.98
N LYS A 385 8.78 -22.96 19.96
CA LYS A 385 9.90 -22.12 19.52
C LYS A 385 10.05 -22.15 18.01
N ILE A 386 9.86 -21.00 17.39
CA ILE A 386 10.06 -20.78 15.97
C ILE A 386 11.39 -20.08 15.75
N LYS A 387 12.23 -20.69 14.93
CA LYS A 387 13.51 -20.14 14.52
C LYS A 387 13.45 -19.78 13.05
N GLU A 388 14.21 -18.76 12.70
CA GLU A 388 14.31 -18.27 11.34
C GLU A 388 14.79 -19.35 10.36
N GLY A 389 14.20 -19.37 9.17
CA GLY A 389 14.55 -20.28 8.07
C GLY A 389 14.20 -21.75 8.30
N LEU A 390 13.60 -22.09 9.45
CA LEU A 390 13.24 -23.47 9.80
C LEU A 390 11.76 -23.73 9.65
N ASP A 391 11.45 -24.92 9.14
CA ASP A 391 10.13 -25.51 9.20
C ASP A 391 9.95 -26.24 10.53
N VAL A 392 8.99 -25.77 11.34
CA VAL A 392 8.69 -26.27 12.67
C VAL A 392 7.36 -27.04 12.64
N PRO A 393 7.41 -28.37 12.56
CA PRO A 393 6.22 -29.18 12.65
C PRO A 393 5.67 -29.18 14.08
N VAL A 394 4.40 -28.81 14.22
CA VAL A 394 3.68 -28.81 15.50
C VAL A 394 2.77 -30.03 15.53
N ILE A 395 3.21 -31.07 16.23
CA ILE A 395 2.66 -32.41 16.09
C ILE A 395 1.75 -32.76 17.28
N ILE A 396 0.51 -33.13 16.99
CA ILE A 396 -0.38 -33.81 17.96
C ILE A 396 -0.68 -35.25 17.54
N PRO A 397 -1.06 -36.13 18.47
CA PRO A 397 -1.49 -37.48 18.13
C PRO A 397 -2.72 -37.49 17.23
N GLN A 398 -2.86 -38.55 16.42
CA GLN A 398 -4.11 -38.76 15.72
C GLN A 398 -5.23 -39.14 16.69
N PRO A 399 -6.47 -38.72 16.41
CA PRO A 399 -7.60 -39.14 17.22
C PRO A 399 -7.91 -40.63 17.05
N GLY A 400 -8.60 -41.19 18.03
CA GLY A 400 -9.31 -42.46 17.92
C GLY A 400 -10.82 -42.25 17.94
N TYR A 401 -11.56 -43.32 17.69
CA TYR A 401 -13.02 -43.30 17.76
C TYR A 401 -13.53 -44.03 19.00
N LEU A 402 -14.60 -43.52 19.57
CA LEU A 402 -15.45 -44.24 20.50
C LEU A 402 -16.76 -44.57 19.80
N GLN A 403 -17.05 -45.86 19.65
CA GLN A 403 -18.38 -46.35 19.32
C GLN A 403 -19.12 -46.60 20.64
N LEU A 404 -20.10 -45.76 20.93
CA LEU A 404 -20.94 -45.84 22.11
C LEU A 404 -22.31 -46.37 21.71
N ASP A 405 -22.77 -47.42 22.38
CA ASP A 405 -24.10 -47.99 22.19
C ASP A 405 -24.86 -47.94 23.53
N ALA A 406 -25.92 -47.15 23.59
CA ALA A 406 -26.83 -47.05 24.73
C ALA A 406 -28.24 -47.50 24.33
N ALA A 407 -28.86 -48.32 25.19
CA ALA A 407 -30.15 -48.95 24.87
C ALA A 407 -31.31 -47.95 24.69
N VAL A 408 -31.27 -46.82 25.41
CA VAL A 408 -32.36 -45.84 25.43
C VAL A 408 -31.81 -44.41 25.50
N ALA A 409 -32.68 -43.42 25.35
CA ALA A 409 -32.33 -42.01 25.57
C ALA A 409 -32.06 -41.73 27.06
N GLY A 410 -31.19 -40.76 27.33
CA GLY A 410 -30.84 -40.41 28.69
C GLY A 410 -29.83 -39.28 28.80
N TYR A 411 -29.32 -39.13 30.01
CA TYR A 411 -28.38 -38.09 30.40
C TYR A 411 -27.00 -38.69 30.52
N GLY A 412 -25.96 -37.95 30.13
CA GLY A 412 -24.60 -38.42 30.36
C GLY A 412 -23.53 -37.48 29.86
N THR A 413 -22.29 -37.90 30.05
CA THR A 413 -21.13 -37.15 29.66
C THR A 413 -19.94 -38.08 29.41
N ILE A 414 -19.06 -37.67 28.52
CA ILE A 414 -17.71 -38.21 28.40
C ILE A 414 -16.78 -37.21 29.09
N LEU A 415 -16.11 -37.68 30.14
CA LEU A 415 -15.14 -36.89 30.92
C LEU A 415 -13.72 -37.33 30.56
N SER A 416 -12.81 -36.36 30.45
CA SER A 416 -11.37 -36.63 30.40
C SER A 416 -10.89 -37.24 31.72
N ASN A 417 -9.64 -37.72 31.75
CA ASN A 417 -9.02 -38.23 32.97
C ASN A 417 -8.99 -37.18 34.10
N ASP A 418 -8.89 -35.90 33.73
CA ASP A 418 -8.83 -34.78 34.67
C ASP A 418 -10.22 -34.26 35.06
N GLY A 419 -11.28 -34.89 34.57
CA GLY A 419 -12.67 -34.57 34.89
C GLY A 419 -13.30 -33.49 34.02
N GLU A 420 -12.63 -33.07 32.95
CA GLU A 420 -13.16 -32.08 32.01
C GLU A 420 -14.24 -32.68 31.12
N VAL A 421 -15.26 -31.90 30.80
CA VAL A 421 -16.35 -32.33 29.92
C VAL A 421 -15.89 -32.30 28.47
N VAL A 422 -15.88 -33.47 27.82
CA VAL A 422 -15.52 -33.60 26.40
C VAL A 422 -16.76 -33.68 25.51
N TYR A 423 -17.74 -34.48 25.93
CA TYR A 423 -19.06 -34.56 25.31
C TYR A 423 -20.15 -34.59 26.39
N LYS A 424 -21.33 -34.06 26.06
CA LYS A 424 -22.44 -33.91 27.01
C LYS A 424 -23.79 -34.17 26.37
N TRP A 425 -24.66 -34.90 27.08
CA TRP A 425 -26.04 -35.17 26.68
C TRP A 425 -26.97 -34.74 27.83
N ASP A 426 -27.51 -33.53 27.76
CA ASP A 426 -28.31 -32.94 28.84
C ASP A 426 -29.82 -32.88 28.55
N GLU A 427 -30.23 -32.96 27.29
CA GLU A 427 -31.65 -32.87 26.93
C GLU A 427 -32.44 -34.11 27.38
N GLY A 428 -31.76 -35.25 27.56
CA GLY A 428 -32.37 -36.54 27.94
C GLY A 428 -33.24 -37.17 26.86
N THR A 429 -33.60 -36.43 25.81
CA THR A 429 -34.43 -36.85 24.68
C THR A 429 -33.67 -37.63 23.61
N ARG A 430 -32.35 -37.41 23.50
CA ARG A 430 -31.49 -38.07 22.51
C ARG A 430 -30.85 -39.33 23.07
N ASN A 431 -30.70 -40.34 22.22
CA ASN A 431 -29.90 -41.52 22.53
C ASN A 431 -28.41 -41.13 22.37
N PRO A 432 -27.57 -41.32 23.40
CA PRO A 432 -26.15 -41.02 23.30
C PRO A 432 -25.38 -42.03 22.43
N SER A 433 -26.05 -43.05 21.88
CA SER A 433 -25.47 -43.94 20.88
C SER A 433 -24.89 -43.17 19.70
N GLY A 434 -23.70 -43.55 19.28
CA GLY A 434 -23.04 -42.90 18.16
C GLY A 434 -21.53 -43.10 18.15
N ARG A 435 -20.91 -42.51 17.14
CA ARG A 435 -19.47 -42.50 16.95
C ARG A 435 -18.90 -41.15 17.34
N TYR A 436 -18.04 -41.13 18.34
CA TYR A 436 -17.40 -39.93 18.89
C TYR A 436 -15.92 -39.94 18.56
N LEU A 437 -15.37 -38.78 18.24
CA LEU A 437 -13.96 -38.62 17.92
C LEU A 437 -13.24 -38.07 19.14
N LEU A 438 -12.14 -38.69 19.56
CA LEU A 438 -11.45 -38.34 20.80
C LEU A 438 -9.93 -38.38 20.59
N GLN A 439 -9.21 -37.44 21.19
CA GLN A 439 -7.76 -37.52 21.30
C GLN A 439 -7.36 -38.73 22.16
N PRO A 440 -6.19 -39.34 21.94
CA PRO A 440 -5.74 -40.46 22.75
C PRO A 440 -5.64 -40.09 24.23
N GLY A 441 -6.11 -40.99 25.09
CA GLY A 441 -6.20 -40.71 26.52
C GLY A 441 -7.19 -41.62 27.23
N ASN A 442 -7.28 -41.47 28.54
CA ASN A 442 -8.25 -42.16 29.36
C ASN A 442 -9.48 -41.29 29.59
N TYR A 443 -10.66 -41.89 29.51
CA TYR A 443 -11.93 -41.20 29.67
C TYR A 443 -12.87 -42.00 30.55
N THR A 444 -13.81 -41.29 31.18
CA THR A 444 -14.93 -41.89 31.88
C THR A 444 -16.22 -41.51 31.19
N VAL A 445 -17.00 -42.50 30.78
CA VAL A 445 -18.36 -42.27 30.28
C VAL A 445 -19.33 -42.54 31.41
N VAL A 446 -20.12 -41.53 31.76
CA VAL A 446 -21.20 -41.61 32.75
C VAL A 446 -22.52 -41.43 32.03
N TYR A 447 -23.45 -42.34 32.24
CA TYR A 447 -24.73 -42.34 31.55
C TYR A 447 -25.84 -42.87 32.46
N ARG A 448 -27.03 -42.29 32.36
CA ARG A 448 -28.24 -42.75 33.03
C ARG A 448 -29.43 -42.60 32.11
N SER A 449 -30.26 -43.64 32.02
CA SER A 449 -31.50 -43.58 31.23
C SER A 449 -32.41 -42.45 31.70
N ARG A 450 -33.18 -41.87 30.77
CA ARG A 450 -34.12 -40.79 31.07
C ARG A 450 -35.18 -41.20 32.09
N SER A 451 -35.64 -42.44 32.03
CA SER A 451 -36.68 -42.99 32.90
C SER A 451 -36.22 -43.25 34.33
N ALA A 452 -34.92 -43.42 34.58
CA ALA A 452 -34.41 -43.62 35.93
C ALA A 452 -34.65 -42.40 36.83
N ARG A 453 -35.04 -42.64 38.08
CA ARG A 453 -35.39 -41.58 39.06
C ARG A 453 -34.38 -41.40 40.19
N SER A 454 -33.29 -42.17 40.19
CA SER A 454 -32.23 -42.10 41.20
C SER A 454 -30.85 -42.11 40.55
N MET A 455 -29.88 -41.44 41.18
CA MET A 455 -28.47 -41.45 40.74
C MET A 455 -27.83 -42.84 40.83
N ALA A 456 -28.37 -43.73 41.66
CA ALA A 456 -27.89 -45.11 41.81
C ALA A 456 -27.97 -45.93 40.51
N PHE A 457 -28.81 -45.51 39.55
CA PHE A 457 -28.93 -46.13 38.23
C PHE A 457 -27.94 -45.58 37.19
N SER A 458 -26.97 -44.76 37.61
CA SER A 458 -25.94 -44.26 36.71
C SER A 458 -24.95 -45.36 36.39
N LEU A 459 -24.75 -45.61 35.11
CA LEU A 459 -23.72 -46.50 34.60
C LEU A 459 -22.44 -45.69 34.38
N LYS A 460 -21.32 -46.27 34.78
CA LYS A 460 -19.98 -45.68 34.63
C LYS A 460 -19.06 -46.68 33.95
N LYS A 461 -18.38 -46.27 32.89
CA LYS A 461 -17.32 -47.06 32.24
C LYS A 461 -16.09 -46.21 32.01
N GLN A 462 -14.94 -46.77 32.37
CA GLN A 462 -13.63 -46.20 32.00
C GLN A 462 -13.19 -46.80 30.67
N ILE A 463 -12.66 -45.95 29.80
CA ILE A 463 -12.18 -46.32 28.47
C ILE A 463 -10.82 -45.69 28.23
N SER A 464 -10.04 -46.29 27.34
CA SER A 464 -8.77 -45.75 26.86
C SER A 464 -8.83 -45.66 25.34
N ILE A 465 -8.70 -44.46 24.80
CA ILE A 465 -8.69 -44.19 23.37
C ILE A 465 -7.25 -44.21 22.86
N ARG A 466 -7.03 -44.93 21.76
CA ARG A 466 -5.74 -45.03 21.06
C ARG A 466 -5.86 -44.42 19.67
N SER A 467 -4.80 -43.77 19.20
CA SER A 467 -4.74 -43.16 17.86
C SER A 467 -5.12 -44.14 16.75
N GLY A 468 -6.07 -43.77 15.90
CA GLY A 468 -6.48 -44.54 14.74
C GLY A 468 -7.33 -45.79 15.02
N PHE A 469 -7.60 -46.13 16.29
CA PHE A 469 -8.42 -47.28 16.66
C PHE A 469 -9.85 -46.87 17.05
N THR A 470 -10.79 -47.79 16.90
CA THR A 470 -12.15 -47.66 17.43
C THR A 470 -12.29 -48.46 18.71
N THR A 471 -12.72 -47.80 19.78
CA THR A 471 -13.05 -48.41 21.07
C THR A 471 -14.56 -48.58 21.16
N HIS A 472 -15.04 -49.79 21.45
CA HIS A 472 -16.46 -50.09 21.54
C HIS A 472 -16.90 -50.17 23.00
N ILE A 473 -17.98 -49.47 23.35
CA ILE A 473 -18.65 -49.63 24.64
C ILE A 473 -20.16 -49.73 24.46
N SER A 474 -20.76 -50.59 25.26
CA SER A 474 -22.20 -50.73 25.34
C SER A 474 -22.69 -50.53 26.77
N PHE A 475 -23.74 -49.74 26.94
CA PHE A 475 -24.53 -49.64 28.16
C PHE A 475 -25.85 -50.37 27.95
N ASN A 476 -25.75 -51.69 27.81
CA ASN A 476 -26.90 -52.57 27.96
C ASN A 476 -27.17 -52.70 29.46
N GLY A 477 -28.39 -52.33 29.87
CA GLY A 477 -28.91 -52.60 31.21
C GLY A 477 -29.17 -54.08 31.40
#